data_AF-A0A2A2N8Q0-F1
#
_entry.id   AF-A0A2A2N8Q0-F1
#
_cell.length_a   1.000
_cell.length_b   1.000
_cell.length_c   1.000
_cell.angle_alpha   90.00
_cell.angle_beta   90.00
_cell.angle_gamma   90.00
#
_symmetry.space_group_name_H-M   'P 1'
#
loop_
_entity.id
_entity.type
_entity.pdbx_description
1 polymer ?
#
loop_
_entity_poly.entity_id
_entity_poly.type
_entity_poly.pdbx_seq_one_letter_code
_entity_poly.pdbx_strand_id
1 'polypeptide(L)'
;MNCSNKFKLTAVAMMVGTAMNANAALYQVVEVDPGVNGDNIDYSTAYGVAIQQGDVENPGTDAPYALGCFNDSAGCTAEQFKLALETRTTPLSASEAVDGVSYREEVPFAMDSGFYYVQEYDDFERYCYNERRYSTCESWASVHWQPWSKELSKDFTTNAFAFVEGDENAYENKYNNVINSLTADGQPVGNQSVVSDADSSELETRNTVVAPVPPTIVPSSDEAVVVASRAWRTDDTFTVGSISEQATNDNGTHHTSKAAIWDATGTVSQVDWPSNTSKDGERLAQGSMRGVVEDGSIVYGVGYNTYSDDNYMNATVFVGTLPTAGSIAGVTWENKQVSGAQQRIDGDTVHSNSRLTDVNDNFVAIGEAKRSGGYLMPTGSAPNRLFIVDNVSAESVSAFYPTTGIFFSGAGGHMGGINAYNEIVGQLDAEATREDDGKPRRKRGFIYPYTQDGQLTSDRSTTLFDGKPWFLDNLTNGGDHSDENNAFRIINATDINDAGVISGTAMMCSGGYKTTSHNSSCDGEEKIVAVKLVPIAGATAADIETRSVEEDSAERQGAGLGWLALTMLGLFGFRRK
;
A
#
# COMPACT_ATOMS: atom_id res chain seq x y z
N MET A 1 -41.71 -33.97 -7.86
CA MET A 1 -41.69 -33.67 -9.31
C MET A 1 -41.63 -32.15 -9.41
N ASN A 2 -40.42 -31.56 -9.37
CA ASN A 2 -39.63 -31.08 -10.54
C ASN A 2 -40.39 -30.00 -11.34
N CYS A 3 -39.89 -28.81 -11.68
CA CYS A 3 -38.56 -28.17 -11.67
C CYS A 3 -38.81 -26.65 -11.83
N SER A 4 -38.06 -25.77 -11.16
CA SER A 4 -36.96 -24.93 -11.68
C SER A 4 -37.27 -24.14 -12.97
N ASN A 5 -37.15 -22.80 -12.90
CA ASN A 5 -35.99 -22.09 -13.48
C ASN A 5 -35.92 -20.63 -13.01
N LYS A 6 -34.89 -20.35 -12.19
CA LYS A 6 -34.30 -19.02 -12.05
C LYS A 6 -33.61 -18.68 -13.38
N PHE A 7 -33.92 -17.53 -13.96
CA PHE A 7 -33.20 -17.03 -15.12
C PHE A 7 -32.04 -16.17 -14.62
N LYS A 8 -30.82 -16.70 -14.70
CA LYS A 8 -29.57 -15.95 -14.52
C LYS A 8 -29.35 -15.12 -15.78
N LEU A 9 -29.19 -13.80 -15.65
CA LEU A 9 -28.70 -12.98 -16.76
C LEU A 9 -27.17 -13.01 -16.72
N THR A 10 -26.59 -13.81 -17.61
CA THR A 10 -25.19 -13.72 -18.01
C THR A 10 -25.22 -13.45 -19.50
N ALA A 11 -24.87 -12.23 -19.91
CA ALA A 11 -24.77 -11.88 -21.32
C ALA A 11 -23.62 -10.88 -21.48
N VAL A 12 -22.43 -11.46 -21.62
CA VAL A 12 -21.27 -10.83 -22.27
C VAL A 12 -21.72 -10.42 -23.68
N ALA A 13 -21.68 -9.12 -23.99
CA ALA A 13 -21.91 -8.60 -25.33
C ALA A 13 -20.61 -7.98 -25.83
N MET A 14 -19.79 -8.80 -26.49
CA MET A 14 -18.75 -8.31 -27.40
C MET A 14 -19.42 -7.67 -28.62
N MET A 15 -19.14 -6.40 -28.88
CA MET A 15 -19.31 -5.82 -30.21
C MET A 15 -17.97 -5.23 -30.66
N VAL A 16 -17.40 -5.86 -31.69
CA VAL A 16 -16.23 -5.38 -32.44
C VAL A 16 -16.70 -4.43 -33.54
N GLY A 17 -16.18 -3.21 -33.53
CA GLY A 17 -15.75 -2.50 -34.74
C GLY A 17 -16.70 -1.45 -35.34
N THR A 18 -16.54 -0.19 -34.90
CA THR A 18 -16.44 0.96 -35.81
C THR A 18 -15.34 1.88 -35.33
N ALA A 19 -14.30 2.06 -36.14
CA ALA A 19 -13.21 2.99 -35.86
C ALA A 19 -13.71 4.44 -35.87
N MET A 20 -13.75 5.06 -34.71
CA MET A 20 -13.60 6.51 -34.54
C MET A 20 -12.27 6.72 -33.82
N ASN A 21 -11.39 7.56 -34.36
CA ASN A 21 -10.24 8.03 -33.59
C ASN A 21 -10.80 9.00 -32.54
N ALA A 22 -11.02 8.50 -31.33
CA ALA A 22 -11.51 9.24 -30.17
C ALA A 22 -10.73 8.79 -28.92
N ASN A 23 -9.39 8.80 -29.00
CA ASN A 23 -8.58 8.54 -27.81
C ASN A 23 -8.68 9.76 -26.90
N ALA A 24 -9.27 9.54 -25.73
CA ALA A 24 -8.89 10.24 -24.51
C ALA A 24 -9.06 9.25 -23.35
N ALA A 25 -8.28 9.42 -22.28
CA ALA A 25 -7.88 8.42 -21.28
C ALA A 25 -6.79 7.43 -21.73
N LEU A 26 -5.93 7.06 -20.79
CA LEU A 26 -4.83 6.08 -20.95
C LEU A 26 -5.17 4.73 -20.33
N TYR A 27 -6.08 4.71 -19.37
CA TYR A 27 -6.48 3.52 -18.65
C TYR A 27 -8.00 3.36 -18.63
N GLN A 28 -8.44 2.13 -18.80
CA GLN A 28 -9.76 1.68 -18.42
C GLN A 28 -9.72 1.22 -16.95
N VAL A 29 -10.72 1.62 -16.16
CA VAL A 29 -10.89 1.14 -14.77
C VAL A 29 -11.81 -0.07 -14.79
N VAL A 30 -11.33 -1.19 -14.27
CA VAL A 30 -12.10 -2.44 -14.14
C VAL A 30 -12.26 -2.77 -12.66
N GLU A 31 -13.50 -2.72 -12.17
CA GLU A 31 -13.84 -3.22 -10.83
C GLU A 31 -13.77 -4.74 -10.78
N VAL A 32 -13.16 -5.27 -9.73
CA VAL A 32 -13.09 -6.70 -9.46
C VAL A 32 -13.85 -6.99 -8.18
N ASP A 33 -14.93 -7.77 -8.30
CA ASP A 33 -15.78 -8.13 -7.18
C ASP A 33 -15.10 -9.24 -6.33
N PRO A 34 -14.99 -9.07 -4.99
CA PRO A 34 -14.52 -10.13 -4.09
C PRO A 34 -15.43 -11.35 -4.00
N GLY A 35 -16.66 -11.28 -4.54
CA GLY A 35 -17.62 -12.38 -4.59
C GLY A 35 -17.13 -13.51 -5.49
N VAL A 36 -16.56 -14.54 -4.88
CA VAL A 36 -16.15 -15.75 -5.58
C VAL A 36 -17.37 -16.64 -5.85
N ASN A 37 -17.61 -16.99 -7.12
CA ASN A 37 -18.60 -18.00 -7.54
C ASN A 37 -20.04 -17.84 -7.01
N GLY A 38 -20.42 -16.63 -6.59
CA GLY A 38 -21.77 -16.29 -6.13
C GLY A 38 -22.00 -16.45 -4.62
N ASP A 39 -20.95 -16.61 -3.82
CA ASP A 39 -21.04 -16.49 -2.36
C ASP A 39 -20.96 -15.01 -1.94
N ASN A 40 -21.95 -14.57 -1.17
CA ASN A 40 -21.97 -13.23 -0.60
C ASN A 40 -21.13 -13.22 0.67
N ILE A 41 -19.95 -12.61 0.61
CA ILE A 41 -19.14 -12.30 1.79
C ILE A 41 -19.63 -10.97 2.35
N ASP A 42 -19.83 -10.90 3.66
CA ASP A 42 -20.23 -9.65 4.32
C ASP A 42 -18.98 -8.79 4.52
N TYR A 43 -18.84 -7.73 3.72
CA TYR A 43 -17.74 -6.78 3.80
C TYR A 43 -18.25 -5.35 3.69
N SER A 44 -17.52 -4.41 4.31
CA SER A 44 -17.76 -2.98 4.20
C SER A 44 -16.90 -2.32 3.12
N THR A 45 -15.69 -2.83 2.89
CA THR A 45 -14.73 -2.26 1.94
C THR A 45 -13.92 -3.35 1.24
N ALA A 46 -13.55 -3.15 -0.03
CA ALA A 46 -12.68 -4.03 -0.81
C ALA A 46 -11.50 -3.25 -1.40
N TYR A 47 -10.33 -3.87 -1.44
CA TYR A 47 -9.05 -3.25 -1.79
C TYR A 47 -8.30 -4.11 -2.80
N GLY A 48 -7.86 -3.55 -3.93
CA GLY A 48 -6.86 -4.21 -4.78
C GLY A 48 -5.49 -4.08 -4.13
N VAL A 49 -4.77 -5.18 -3.95
CA VAL A 49 -3.54 -5.25 -3.14
C VAL A 49 -2.30 -5.70 -3.92
N ALA A 50 -2.46 -6.47 -4.99
CA ALA A 50 -1.35 -6.88 -5.86
C ALA A 50 -1.86 -7.25 -7.26
N ILE A 51 -0.99 -7.14 -8.27
CA ILE A 51 -1.30 -7.55 -9.65
C ILE A 51 -0.39 -8.72 -10.06
N GLN A 52 -0.93 -9.66 -10.84
CA GLN A 52 -0.14 -10.75 -11.40
C GLN A 52 1.02 -10.18 -12.20
N GLN A 53 2.22 -10.66 -11.88
CA GLN A 53 3.46 -10.18 -12.49
C GLN A 53 3.60 -10.70 -13.91
N GLY A 54 4.42 -10.02 -14.72
CA GLY A 54 4.67 -10.37 -16.11
C GLY A 54 4.47 -9.22 -17.08
N ASP A 55 4.83 -9.48 -18.33
CA ASP A 55 4.74 -8.57 -19.47
C ASP A 55 3.99 -9.24 -20.64
N VAL A 56 3.87 -8.55 -21.76
CA VAL A 56 3.24 -9.07 -22.98
C VAL A 56 4.28 -9.28 -24.06
N GLU A 57 4.48 -10.55 -24.40
CA GLU A 57 5.40 -11.01 -25.44
C GLU A 57 5.06 -10.44 -26.82
N ASN A 58 6.08 -9.98 -27.55
CA ASN A 58 5.92 -9.55 -28.93
C ASN A 58 6.19 -10.74 -29.89
N PRO A 59 5.17 -11.24 -30.61
CA PRO A 59 5.31 -12.42 -31.45
C PRO A 59 6.37 -12.24 -32.54
N GLY A 60 7.35 -13.14 -32.55
CA GLY A 60 8.45 -13.11 -33.51
C GLY A 60 9.69 -12.34 -33.04
N THR A 61 9.70 -11.89 -31.79
CA THR A 61 10.89 -11.42 -31.08
C THR A 61 11.10 -12.21 -29.79
N ASP A 62 12.32 -12.20 -29.24
CA ASP A 62 12.65 -12.79 -27.94
C ASP A 62 12.51 -11.76 -26.80
N ALA A 63 11.56 -10.83 -26.91
CA ALA A 63 11.38 -9.70 -25.99
C ALA A 63 9.90 -9.25 -25.95
N PRO A 64 9.44 -8.64 -24.83
CA PRO A 64 8.10 -8.08 -24.74
C PRO A 64 7.92 -6.83 -25.60
N TYR A 65 6.68 -6.39 -25.76
CA TYR A 65 6.39 -5.10 -26.37
C TYR A 65 6.96 -3.96 -25.51
N ALA A 66 7.73 -3.06 -26.13
CA ALA A 66 8.35 -1.92 -25.43
C ALA A 66 7.34 -1.01 -24.70
N LEU A 67 6.09 -0.95 -25.18
CA LEU A 67 4.99 -0.20 -24.55
C LEU A 67 4.01 -1.09 -23.76
N GLY A 68 4.30 -2.38 -23.60
CA GLY A 68 3.43 -3.32 -22.90
C GLY A 68 2.02 -3.33 -23.50
N CYS A 69 1.01 -3.27 -22.63
CA CYS A 69 -0.40 -3.25 -23.05
C CYS A 69 -0.85 -1.96 -23.76
N PHE A 70 -0.05 -0.89 -23.74
CA PHE A 70 -0.34 0.30 -24.54
C PHE A 70 -0.07 0.08 -26.04
N ASN A 71 0.64 -0.99 -26.41
CA ASN A 71 0.88 -1.28 -27.82
C ASN A 71 -0.40 -1.80 -28.50
N ASP A 72 -0.78 -1.21 -29.65
CA ASP A 72 -1.93 -1.64 -30.45
C ASP A 72 -1.95 -3.14 -30.79
N SER A 73 -0.76 -3.74 -30.95
CA SER A 73 -0.60 -5.14 -31.33
C SER A 73 -0.47 -6.09 -30.13
N ALA A 74 -0.38 -5.57 -28.90
CA ALA A 74 -0.27 -6.39 -27.69
C ALA A 74 -1.56 -7.17 -27.39
N GLY A 75 -2.73 -6.62 -27.76
CA GLY A 75 -4.01 -7.32 -27.64
C GLY A 75 -4.40 -7.67 -26.20
N CYS A 76 -3.98 -6.87 -25.22
CA CYS A 76 -4.30 -7.10 -23.82
C CYS A 76 -5.80 -7.07 -23.55
N THR A 77 -6.25 -7.97 -22.69
CA THR A 77 -7.63 -7.97 -22.17
C THR A 77 -7.64 -7.82 -20.67
N ALA A 78 -8.79 -7.46 -20.11
CA ALA A 78 -8.94 -7.32 -18.67
C ALA A 78 -8.61 -8.63 -17.93
N GLU A 79 -8.90 -9.79 -18.52
CA GLU A 79 -8.73 -11.10 -17.88
C GLU A 79 -7.29 -11.64 -17.90
N GLN A 80 -6.37 -10.97 -18.60
CA GLN A 80 -5.01 -11.49 -18.80
C GLN A 80 -4.18 -11.51 -17.52
N PHE A 81 -4.31 -10.47 -16.69
CA PHE A 81 -3.59 -10.34 -15.43
C PHE A 81 -4.58 -10.32 -14.27
N LYS A 82 -4.45 -11.30 -13.37
CA LYS A 82 -5.31 -11.44 -12.19
C LYS A 82 -4.98 -10.39 -11.15
N LEU A 83 -6.01 -9.79 -10.55
CA LEU A 83 -5.89 -8.93 -9.38
C LEU A 83 -5.99 -9.78 -8.09
N ALA A 84 -5.08 -9.57 -7.14
CA ALA A 84 -5.30 -9.96 -5.75
C ALA A 84 -6.06 -8.85 -5.03
N LEU A 85 -7.07 -9.23 -4.26
CA LEU A 85 -7.88 -8.30 -3.50
C LEU A 85 -8.17 -8.79 -2.10
N GLU A 86 -8.47 -7.84 -1.24
CA GLU A 86 -8.74 -8.05 0.16
C GLU A 86 -10.02 -7.30 0.58
N THR A 87 -10.76 -7.86 1.53
CA THR A 87 -11.94 -7.21 2.09
C THR A 87 -11.76 -6.88 3.56
N ARG A 88 -12.45 -5.85 4.03
CA ARG A 88 -12.58 -5.54 5.46
C ARG A 88 -14.02 -5.39 5.88
N THR A 89 -14.33 -5.84 7.10
CA THR A 89 -15.66 -5.67 7.71
C THR A 89 -15.89 -4.26 8.25
N THR A 90 -14.83 -3.46 8.33
CA THR A 90 -14.83 -2.09 8.82
C THR A 90 -14.87 -1.06 7.68
N PRO A 91 -15.42 0.15 7.93
CA PRO A 91 -15.34 1.25 6.98
C PRO A 91 -13.90 1.74 6.81
N LEU A 92 -13.64 2.42 5.69
CA LEU A 92 -12.39 3.13 5.43
C LEU A 92 -12.15 4.24 6.45
N SER A 93 -10.90 4.41 6.89
CA SER A 93 -10.48 5.50 7.79
C SER A 93 -9.27 6.20 7.21
N ALA A 94 -9.30 7.53 7.09
CA ALA A 94 -8.19 8.33 6.56
C ALA A 94 -7.60 7.84 5.21
N SER A 95 -8.45 7.31 4.32
CA SER A 95 -8.06 6.71 3.03
C SER A 95 -7.22 5.42 3.14
N GLU A 96 -7.32 4.72 4.26
CA GLU A 96 -6.58 3.48 4.57
C GLU A 96 -7.53 2.37 5.07
N ALA A 97 -7.15 1.12 4.80
CA ALA A 97 -7.82 -0.05 5.36
C ALA A 97 -7.64 -0.11 6.89
N VAL A 98 -8.59 -0.73 7.58
CA VAL A 98 -8.62 -0.76 9.04
C VAL A 98 -8.47 -2.19 9.56
N ASP A 99 -7.28 -2.47 10.08
CA ASP A 99 -6.92 -3.74 10.73
C ASP A 99 -6.91 -3.64 12.27
N GLY A 100 -7.02 -2.42 12.80
CA GLY A 100 -6.62 -2.09 14.15
C GLY A 100 -5.11 -2.08 14.27
N VAL A 101 -4.52 -3.20 14.73
CA VAL A 101 -3.08 -3.42 14.58
C VAL A 101 -2.86 -4.10 13.23
N SER A 102 -2.01 -3.52 12.38
CA SER A 102 -1.78 -4.02 11.01
C SER A 102 -1.55 -5.53 10.99
N TYR A 103 -2.17 -6.23 10.04
CA TYR A 103 -1.89 -7.65 9.78
C TYR A 103 -0.59 -7.87 8.99
N ARG A 104 0.08 -6.80 8.54
CA ARG A 104 1.32 -6.90 7.76
C ARG A 104 2.56 -6.55 8.59
N GLU A 105 2.47 -5.53 9.44
CA GLU A 105 3.64 -5.02 10.15
C GLU A 105 4.11 -5.93 11.30
N GLU A 106 5.41 -5.90 11.57
CA GLU A 106 6.05 -6.61 12.68
C GLU A 106 5.71 -6.00 14.04
N VAL A 107 5.48 -4.68 14.08
CA VAL A 107 5.19 -3.94 15.31
C VAL A 107 3.98 -3.01 15.13
N PRO A 108 3.28 -2.65 16.22
CA PRO A 108 2.18 -1.70 16.15
C PRO A 108 2.59 -0.38 15.48
N PHE A 109 1.69 0.09 14.61
CA PHE A 109 1.86 1.33 13.84
C PHE A 109 3.18 1.43 13.04
N ALA A 110 3.84 0.29 12.75
CA ALA A 110 5.15 0.19 12.11
C ALA A 110 6.28 0.96 12.83
N MET A 111 6.08 1.29 14.11
CA MET A 111 6.92 2.22 14.86
C MET A 111 7.20 1.75 16.29
N ASP A 112 6.22 1.10 16.93
CA ASP A 112 6.28 0.81 18.36
C ASP A 112 7.00 -0.51 18.66
N SER A 113 8.32 -0.52 18.51
CA SER A 113 9.16 -1.64 18.93
C SER A 113 9.31 -1.76 20.45
N GLY A 114 8.74 -0.83 21.21
CA GLY A 114 8.59 -0.93 22.66
C GLY A 114 7.30 -1.64 23.08
N PHE A 115 6.32 -1.79 22.20
CA PHE A 115 4.99 -2.34 22.52
C PHE A 115 4.31 -1.59 23.67
N TYR A 116 4.45 -0.26 23.67
CA TYR A 116 3.81 0.64 24.62
C TYR A 116 2.34 0.89 24.32
N TYR A 117 2.00 0.87 23.03
CA TYR A 117 0.66 1.12 22.57
C TYR A 117 -0.15 -0.18 22.52
N VAL A 118 -1.42 -0.06 22.14
CA VAL A 118 -2.35 -1.15 21.81
C VAL A 118 -2.88 -1.99 22.97
N GLN A 119 -2.77 -1.52 24.21
CA GLN A 119 -3.40 -2.20 25.35
C GLN A 119 -4.82 -1.73 25.60
N GLU A 120 -5.10 -0.46 25.29
CA GLU A 120 -6.40 0.16 25.50
C GLU A 120 -6.79 1.12 24.36
N TYR A 121 -8.07 1.49 24.31
CA TYR A 121 -8.60 2.43 23.33
C TYR A 121 -7.82 3.75 23.28
N ASP A 122 -7.47 4.28 24.46
CA ASP A 122 -6.73 5.53 24.61
C ASP A 122 -5.34 5.49 23.96
N ASP A 123 -4.76 4.30 23.74
CA ASP A 123 -3.48 4.17 23.06
C ASP A 123 -3.58 4.52 21.57
N PHE A 124 -4.71 4.18 20.92
CA PHE A 124 -4.96 4.57 19.53
C PHE A 124 -5.17 6.08 19.43
N GLU A 125 -5.93 6.69 20.35
CA GLU A 125 -6.07 8.14 20.41
C GLU A 125 -4.71 8.81 20.60
N ARG A 126 -3.91 8.32 21.54
CA ARG A 126 -2.56 8.84 21.83
C ARG A 126 -1.64 8.74 20.63
N TYR A 127 -1.62 7.61 19.92
CA TYR A 127 -0.87 7.48 18.67
C TYR A 127 -1.33 8.53 17.65
N CYS A 128 -2.64 8.69 17.46
CA CYS A 128 -3.15 9.68 16.53
C CYS A 128 -2.75 11.11 16.93
N TYR A 129 -2.92 11.51 18.20
CA TYR A 129 -2.56 12.85 18.67
C TYR A 129 -1.06 13.13 18.59
N ASN A 130 -0.23 12.13 18.87
CA ASN A 130 1.22 12.29 18.93
C ASN A 130 1.87 12.21 17.56
N GLU A 131 1.45 11.26 16.71
CA GLU A 131 2.13 10.95 15.46
C GLU A 131 1.38 11.40 14.21
N ARG A 132 0.06 11.53 14.25
CA ARG A 132 -0.75 12.01 13.12
C ARG A 132 -1.15 13.48 13.27
N ARG A 133 -1.27 13.96 14.51
CA ARG A 133 -1.67 15.32 14.91
C ARG A 133 -3.08 15.75 14.48
N TYR A 134 -3.95 14.81 14.14
CA TYR A 134 -5.32 15.14 13.72
C TYR A 134 -6.15 15.69 14.89
N SER A 135 -7.12 16.55 14.60
CA SER A 135 -8.18 16.95 15.56
C SER A 135 -9.34 15.96 15.62
N THR A 136 -9.31 14.92 14.78
CA THR A 136 -10.36 13.89 14.66
C THR A 136 -9.97 12.56 15.32
N CYS A 137 -9.02 12.59 16.26
CA CYS A 137 -8.40 11.38 16.81
C CYS A 137 -9.36 10.48 17.59
N GLU A 138 -10.39 11.02 18.25
CA GLU A 138 -11.42 10.19 18.89
C GLU A 138 -12.17 9.34 17.85
N SER A 139 -12.60 9.96 16.74
CA SER A 139 -13.28 9.25 15.66
C SER A 139 -12.36 8.25 14.96
N TRP A 140 -11.09 8.63 14.75
CA TRP A 140 -10.08 7.74 14.18
C TRP A 140 -9.86 6.52 15.08
N ALA A 141 -9.62 6.72 16.38
CA ALA A 141 -9.41 5.65 17.33
C ALA A 141 -10.63 4.73 17.45
N SER A 142 -11.85 5.29 17.41
CA SER A 142 -13.09 4.50 17.45
C SER A 142 -13.16 3.45 16.35
N VAL A 143 -12.78 3.82 15.12
CA VAL A 143 -12.81 2.88 13.99
C VAL A 143 -11.67 1.86 14.08
N HIS A 144 -10.45 2.30 14.42
CA HIS A 144 -9.29 1.40 14.49
C HIS A 144 -9.32 0.45 15.70
N TRP A 145 -9.87 0.87 16.84
CA TRP A 145 -9.97 0.03 18.03
C TRP A 145 -10.94 -1.14 17.84
N GLN A 146 -11.96 -1.01 16.99
CA GLN A 146 -12.99 -2.04 16.81
C GLN A 146 -12.43 -3.45 16.50
N PRO A 147 -11.68 -3.67 15.40
CA PRO A 147 -11.15 -5.00 15.09
C PRO A 147 -10.12 -5.47 16.13
N TRP A 148 -9.31 -4.57 16.69
CA TRP A 148 -8.32 -4.93 17.69
C TRP A 148 -8.92 -5.35 19.04
N SER A 149 -9.98 -4.66 19.49
CA SER A 149 -10.69 -5.00 20.72
C SER A 149 -11.37 -6.37 20.66
N LYS A 150 -11.82 -6.80 19.47
CA LYS A 150 -12.32 -8.15 19.23
C LYS A 150 -11.21 -9.18 19.42
N GLU A 151 -10.05 -8.96 18.81
CA GLU A 151 -8.88 -9.83 18.95
C GLU A 151 -8.48 -9.97 20.45
N LEU A 152 -8.39 -8.85 21.18
CA LEU A 152 -8.07 -8.86 22.62
C LEU A 152 -9.12 -9.57 23.48
N SER A 153 -10.40 -9.46 23.11
CA SER A 153 -11.50 -10.14 23.79
C SER A 153 -11.72 -11.58 23.33
N LYS A 154 -10.84 -12.11 22.47
CA LYS A 154 -10.89 -13.46 21.88
C LYS A 154 -12.15 -13.69 21.02
N ASP A 155 -12.69 -12.63 20.43
CA ASP A 155 -13.64 -12.71 19.33
C ASP A 155 -12.86 -12.79 18.02
N PHE A 156 -12.70 -14.00 17.51
CA PHE A 156 -12.01 -14.27 16.25
C PHE A 156 -12.94 -14.30 15.04
N THR A 157 -13.92 -13.39 15.01
CA THR A 157 -14.66 -13.10 13.78
C THR A 157 -13.74 -12.43 12.76
N THR A 158 -13.58 -13.04 11.59
CA THR A 158 -12.69 -12.54 10.53
C THR A 158 -13.01 -11.10 10.15
N ASN A 159 -11.98 -10.24 10.18
CA ASN A 159 -12.04 -8.91 9.62
C ASN A 159 -11.51 -8.87 8.19
N ALA A 160 -10.49 -9.68 7.88
CA ALA A 160 -9.73 -9.62 6.63
C ALA A 160 -9.79 -10.92 5.83
N PHE A 161 -10.50 -10.91 4.70
CA PHE A 161 -10.41 -11.98 3.70
C PHE A 161 -9.53 -11.56 2.53
N ALA A 162 -8.91 -12.54 1.87
CA ALA A 162 -8.04 -12.38 0.72
C ALA A 162 -8.48 -13.30 -0.43
N PHE A 163 -8.36 -12.81 -1.67
CA PHE A 163 -8.81 -13.49 -2.89
C PHE A 163 -7.86 -13.20 -4.05
N VAL A 164 -7.88 -14.07 -5.05
CA VAL A 164 -7.28 -13.83 -6.37
C VAL A 164 -8.36 -13.95 -7.43
N GLU A 165 -8.44 -12.94 -8.28
CA GLU A 165 -9.43 -12.85 -9.36
C GLU A 165 -9.44 -14.12 -10.22
N GLY A 166 -10.64 -14.69 -10.42
CA GLY A 166 -10.83 -15.87 -11.24
C GLY A 166 -10.23 -17.16 -10.66
N ASP A 167 -9.77 -17.16 -9.41
CA ASP A 167 -9.17 -18.34 -8.76
C ASP A 167 -9.57 -18.45 -7.28
N GLU A 168 -10.64 -19.21 -7.04
CA GLU A 168 -11.19 -19.42 -5.70
C GLU A 168 -10.27 -20.19 -4.75
N ASN A 169 -9.34 -20.97 -5.29
CA ASN A 169 -8.47 -21.85 -4.52
C ASN A 169 -7.06 -21.29 -4.35
N ALA A 170 -6.79 -20.10 -4.89
CA ALA A 170 -5.48 -19.47 -4.79
C ALA A 170 -5.09 -19.15 -3.34
N TYR A 171 -6.07 -18.83 -2.47
CA TYR A 171 -5.83 -18.46 -1.08
C TYR A 171 -6.81 -19.12 -0.12
N GLU A 172 -6.30 -19.98 0.77
CA GLU A 172 -7.11 -20.59 1.84
C GLU A 172 -7.22 -19.63 3.03
N ASN A 173 -8.36 -18.94 3.16
CA ASN A 173 -8.59 -18.01 4.25
C ASN A 173 -8.71 -18.74 5.61
N LYS A 174 -7.84 -18.39 6.57
CA LYS A 174 -7.89 -18.88 7.95
C LYS A 174 -8.63 -17.87 8.84
N TYR A 175 -7.91 -17.03 9.58
CA TYR A 175 -8.53 -15.99 10.40
C TYR A 175 -8.50 -14.62 9.72
N ASN A 176 -7.38 -13.89 9.79
CA ASN A 176 -7.17 -12.62 9.06
C ASN A 176 -6.06 -12.81 8.06
N ASN A 177 -6.27 -12.36 6.82
CA ASN A 177 -5.48 -12.79 5.67
C ASN A 177 -5.02 -11.58 4.87
N VAL A 178 -3.77 -11.61 4.41
CA VAL A 178 -3.19 -10.55 3.59
C VAL A 178 -2.30 -11.13 2.48
N ILE A 179 -2.42 -10.56 1.28
CA ILE A 179 -1.58 -10.80 0.10
C ILE A 179 -0.71 -9.57 -0.12
N ASN A 180 0.61 -9.74 -0.11
CA ASN A 180 1.61 -8.69 -0.34
C ASN A 180 2.03 -8.61 -1.82
N SER A 181 2.02 -9.73 -2.56
CA SER A 181 2.32 -9.77 -4.00
C SER A 181 1.72 -11.02 -4.67
N LEU A 182 1.70 -11.03 -6.00
CA LEU A 182 1.39 -12.20 -6.83
C LEU A 182 2.63 -12.60 -7.64
N THR A 183 2.81 -13.89 -7.93
CA THR A 183 3.83 -14.36 -8.88
C THR A 183 3.38 -14.17 -10.33
N ALA A 184 4.27 -14.48 -11.29
CA ALA A 184 3.92 -14.53 -12.72
C ALA A 184 2.82 -15.58 -13.02
N ASP A 185 2.77 -16.66 -12.25
CA ASP A 185 1.72 -17.68 -12.32
C ASP A 185 0.45 -17.31 -11.53
N GLY A 186 0.39 -16.10 -10.96
CA GLY A 186 -0.74 -15.61 -10.17
C GLY A 186 -0.89 -16.29 -8.81
N GLN A 187 0.19 -16.88 -8.26
CA GLN A 187 0.18 -17.46 -6.93
C GLN A 187 0.40 -16.37 -5.87
N PRO A 188 -0.32 -16.39 -4.74
CA PRO A 188 -0.19 -15.35 -3.73
C PRO A 188 1.03 -15.53 -2.82
N VAL A 189 1.64 -14.41 -2.47
CA VAL A 189 2.66 -14.28 -1.43
C VAL A 189 2.16 -13.31 -0.38
N GLY A 190 2.18 -13.71 0.89
CA GLY A 190 1.58 -12.95 1.97
C GLY A 190 1.69 -13.66 3.32
N ASN A 191 0.71 -13.41 4.18
CA ASN A 191 0.65 -14.03 5.50
C ASN A 191 -0.78 -14.06 6.05
N GLN A 192 -1.00 -14.90 7.05
CA GLN A 192 -2.29 -15.02 7.71
C GLN A 192 -2.19 -15.27 9.20
N SER A 193 -3.18 -14.83 9.94
CA SER A 193 -3.43 -15.23 11.33
C SER A 193 -4.15 -16.57 11.36
N VAL A 194 -3.86 -17.38 12.39
CA VAL A 194 -4.43 -18.71 12.59
C VAL A 194 -4.96 -18.81 14.02
N VAL A 195 -6.23 -19.20 14.14
CA VAL A 195 -6.85 -19.58 15.41
C VAL A 195 -6.57 -21.06 15.65
N SER A 196 -6.30 -21.43 16.89
CA SER A 196 -5.95 -22.81 17.24
C SER A 196 -7.09 -23.78 16.92
N ASP A 197 -6.79 -24.84 16.17
CA ASP A 197 -7.71 -25.95 15.93
C ASP A 197 -8.04 -26.73 17.23
N ALA A 198 -7.13 -26.69 18.21
CA ALA A 198 -7.29 -27.36 19.51
C ALA A 198 -8.14 -26.54 20.50
N ASP A 199 -8.11 -25.21 20.40
CA ASP A 199 -8.88 -24.30 21.22
C ASP A 199 -9.27 -23.05 20.42
N SER A 200 -10.54 -22.96 20.00
CA SER A 200 -11.05 -21.84 19.22
C SER A 200 -11.11 -20.51 20.01
N SER A 201 -10.72 -20.50 21.29
CA SER A 201 -10.56 -19.30 22.12
C SER A 201 -9.10 -18.83 22.24
N GLU A 202 -8.19 -19.45 21.48
CA GLU A 202 -6.78 -19.09 21.43
C GLU A 202 -6.33 -18.78 20.00
N LEU A 203 -5.57 -17.69 19.87
CA LEU A 203 -4.87 -17.37 18.63
C LEU A 203 -3.54 -18.13 18.64
N GLU A 204 -3.35 -19.05 17.70
CA GLU A 204 -2.11 -19.82 17.57
C GLU A 204 -0.96 -18.93 17.09
N THR A 205 -1.22 -18.14 16.06
CA THR A 205 -0.29 -17.11 15.60
C THR A 205 -1.05 -15.98 14.92
N ARG A 206 -0.51 -14.78 15.07
CA ARG A 206 -1.01 -13.61 14.34
C ARG A 206 -0.51 -13.58 12.90
N ASN A 207 0.62 -14.23 12.59
CA ASN A 207 1.23 -14.21 11.26
C ASN A 207 2.01 -15.50 10.97
N THR A 208 1.55 -16.24 9.97
CA THR A 208 2.30 -17.32 9.32
C THR A 208 2.39 -17.06 7.82
N VAL A 209 3.51 -17.44 7.21
CA VAL A 209 3.76 -17.27 5.77
C VAL A 209 2.72 -18.01 4.93
N VAL A 210 2.27 -17.34 3.87
CA VAL A 210 1.62 -17.96 2.71
C VAL A 210 2.46 -17.61 1.49
N ALA A 211 3.07 -18.60 0.85
CA ALA A 211 3.90 -18.44 -0.34
C ALA A 211 3.99 -19.76 -1.10
N PRO A 212 4.30 -19.76 -2.42
CA PRO A 212 4.48 -20.98 -3.20
C PRO A 212 5.53 -21.92 -2.60
N VAL A 213 6.62 -21.36 -2.08
CA VAL A 213 7.66 -22.08 -1.35
C VAL A 213 7.63 -21.62 0.12
N PRO A 214 7.21 -22.46 1.08
CA PRO A 214 7.25 -22.10 2.48
C PRO A 214 8.69 -22.20 3.04
N PRO A 215 9.07 -21.33 4.00
CA PRO A 215 10.38 -21.39 4.63
C PRO A 215 10.49 -22.60 5.58
N THR A 216 11.64 -23.27 5.57
CA THR A 216 12.04 -24.23 6.61
C THR A 216 12.68 -23.46 7.77
N ILE A 217 11.83 -22.98 8.69
CA ILE A 217 12.28 -22.15 9.81
C ILE A 217 12.99 -23.01 10.86
N VAL A 218 14.23 -22.63 11.17
CA VAL A 218 15.00 -23.18 12.29
C VAL A 218 15.15 -22.09 13.35
N PRO A 219 14.70 -22.31 14.60
CA PRO A 219 14.88 -21.35 15.68
C PRO A 219 16.35 -21.01 15.90
N SER A 220 16.64 -19.80 16.37
CA SER A 220 18.00 -19.29 16.59
C SER A 220 18.77 -20.07 17.66
N SER A 221 18.06 -20.77 18.55
CA SER A 221 18.61 -21.67 19.57
C SER A 221 17.57 -22.70 20.01
N ASP A 222 18.00 -23.72 20.76
CA ASP A 222 17.11 -24.75 21.31
C ASP A 222 16.04 -24.20 22.27
N GLU A 223 16.24 -22.99 22.82
CA GLU A 223 15.31 -22.31 23.72
C GLU A 223 14.44 -21.26 23.01
N ALA A 224 14.75 -20.93 21.75
CA ALA A 224 14.03 -19.90 21.01
C ALA A 224 12.65 -20.40 20.55
N VAL A 225 11.64 -19.53 20.70
CA VAL A 225 10.26 -19.81 20.28
C VAL A 225 9.92 -18.91 19.11
N VAL A 226 9.72 -19.50 17.93
CA VAL A 226 9.21 -18.79 16.75
C VAL A 226 7.73 -18.51 16.96
N VAL A 227 7.33 -17.24 16.87
CA VAL A 227 5.94 -16.81 17.14
C VAL A 227 5.23 -16.25 15.91
N ALA A 228 6.00 -15.79 14.92
CA ALA A 228 5.44 -15.27 13.67
C ALA A 228 6.43 -15.37 12.50
N SER A 229 5.89 -15.44 11.29
CA SER A 229 6.62 -15.33 10.03
C SER A 229 5.79 -14.59 8.99
N ARG A 230 6.45 -13.89 8.07
CA ARG A 230 5.81 -13.09 7.01
C ARG A 230 6.55 -13.27 5.69
N ALA A 231 5.83 -13.22 4.57
CA ALA A 231 6.38 -13.19 3.22
C ALA A 231 5.84 -11.97 2.47
N TRP A 232 6.71 -11.26 1.76
CA TRP A 232 6.38 -10.00 1.07
C TRP A 232 6.43 -10.13 -0.45
N ARG A 233 7.55 -10.65 -0.97
CA ARG A 233 7.78 -10.76 -2.42
C ARG A 233 8.58 -12.00 -2.75
N THR A 234 8.38 -12.51 -3.95
CA THR A 234 9.25 -13.51 -4.56
C THR A 234 9.57 -13.12 -6.00
N ASP A 235 10.79 -13.41 -6.43
CA ASP A 235 11.24 -13.35 -7.83
C ASP A 235 11.35 -14.76 -8.45
N ASP A 236 10.59 -15.71 -7.90
CA ASP A 236 10.63 -17.17 -8.15
C ASP A 236 11.92 -17.89 -7.72
N THR A 237 13.06 -17.19 -7.62
CA THR A 237 14.32 -17.73 -7.10
C THR A 237 14.37 -17.67 -5.58
N PHE A 238 14.01 -16.50 -5.04
CA PHE A 238 14.01 -16.17 -3.64
C PHE A 238 12.66 -15.62 -3.21
N THR A 239 12.26 -15.91 -1.97
CA THR A 239 11.15 -15.24 -1.31
C THR A 239 11.69 -14.53 -0.07
N VAL A 240 11.19 -13.32 0.19
CA VAL A 240 11.67 -12.46 1.27
C VAL A 240 10.60 -12.12 2.29
N GLY A 241 11.03 -11.87 3.53
CA GLY A 241 10.15 -11.43 4.59
C GLY A 241 10.82 -11.29 5.95
N SER A 242 10.16 -11.81 6.99
CA SER A 242 10.69 -11.78 8.35
C SER A 242 10.31 -13.02 9.16
N ILE A 243 11.16 -13.33 10.14
CA ILE A 243 10.93 -14.37 11.15
C ILE A 243 11.00 -13.69 12.51
N SER A 244 10.02 -13.97 13.36
CA SER A 244 9.91 -13.38 14.70
C SER A 244 10.02 -14.44 15.78
N GLU A 245 10.84 -14.13 16.78
CA GLU A 245 11.05 -14.98 17.95
C GLU A 245 10.63 -14.24 19.22
N GLN A 246 10.07 -15.00 20.16
CA GLN A 246 9.61 -14.48 21.44
C GLN A 246 10.73 -13.72 22.16
N ALA A 247 10.38 -12.55 22.69
CA ALA A 247 11.29 -11.72 23.47
C ALA A 247 10.51 -10.95 24.53
N THR A 248 11.22 -10.37 25.49
CA THR A 248 10.60 -9.65 26.62
C THR A 248 11.27 -8.29 26.81
N ASN A 249 10.46 -7.26 27.03
CA ASN A 249 10.88 -5.96 27.53
C ASN A 249 10.04 -5.57 28.75
N ASP A 250 10.11 -4.31 29.21
CA ASP A 250 9.38 -3.91 30.41
C ASP A 250 7.86 -3.84 30.20
N ASN A 251 7.40 -3.90 28.95
CA ASN A 251 5.98 -3.95 28.57
C ASN A 251 5.46 -5.39 28.36
N GLY A 252 6.25 -6.40 28.70
CA GLY A 252 5.81 -7.81 28.71
C GLY A 252 6.45 -8.68 27.64
N THR A 253 5.76 -9.80 27.34
CA THR A 253 6.24 -10.81 26.37
C THR A 253 5.70 -10.49 24.99
N HIS A 254 6.62 -10.19 24.08
CA HIS A 254 6.38 -9.80 22.69
C HIS A 254 7.34 -10.59 21.80
N HIS A 255 7.98 -9.93 20.84
CA HIS A 255 8.93 -10.55 19.92
C HIS A 255 9.97 -9.57 19.38
N THR A 256 11.11 -10.14 18.98
CA THR A 256 12.02 -9.53 18.01
C THR A 256 11.73 -10.07 16.62
N SER A 257 12.12 -9.37 15.57
CA SER A 257 12.03 -9.87 14.19
C SER A 257 13.33 -9.67 13.45
N LYS A 258 13.73 -10.64 12.61
CA LYS A 258 14.85 -10.50 11.67
C LYS A 258 14.34 -10.49 10.24
N ALA A 259 15.00 -9.71 9.39
CA ALA A 259 14.84 -9.82 7.95
C ALA A 259 15.26 -11.22 7.51
N ALA A 260 14.46 -11.84 6.65
CA ALA A 260 14.65 -13.22 6.22
C ALA A 260 14.49 -13.35 4.71
N ILE A 261 15.19 -14.30 4.13
CA ILE A 261 15.12 -14.68 2.72
C ILE A 261 15.29 -16.20 2.63
N TRP A 262 14.55 -16.84 1.74
CA TRP A 262 14.68 -18.27 1.48
C TRP A 262 14.65 -18.58 -0.02
N ASP A 263 15.35 -19.64 -0.40
CA ASP A 263 15.43 -20.10 -1.78
C ASP A 263 14.32 -21.11 -2.11
N ALA A 264 14.29 -21.58 -3.36
CA ALA A 264 13.32 -22.57 -3.86
C ALA A 264 13.32 -23.91 -3.08
N THR A 265 14.32 -24.20 -2.25
CA THR A 265 14.34 -25.38 -1.37
C THR A 265 13.68 -25.13 -0.02
N GLY A 266 13.30 -23.88 0.27
CA GLY A 266 12.84 -23.42 1.57
C GLY A 266 13.99 -23.20 2.56
N THR A 267 15.26 -23.30 2.14
CA THR A 267 16.41 -23.00 3.01
C THR A 267 16.40 -21.52 3.35
N VAL A 268 16.49 -21.19 4.64
CA VAL A 268 16.36 -19.81 5.15
C VAL A 268 17.72 -19.22 5.52
N SER A 269 17.92 -17.94 5.21
CA SER A 269 18.92 -17.08 5.84
C SER A 269 18.24 -15.89 6.53
N GLN A 270 18.65 -15.60 7.76
CA GLN A 270 18.21 -14.43 8.53
C GLN A 270 19.36 -13.42 8.59
N VAL A 271 19.05 -12.13 8.45
CA VAL A 271 20.04 -11.06 8.54
C VAL A 271 20.13 -10.55 9.97
N ASP A 272 21.36 -10.47 10.50
CA ASP A 272 21.60 -9.92 11.82
C ASP A 272 21.30 -8.42 11.90
N TRP A 273 20.91 -7.97 13.09
CA TRP A 273 20.69 -6.54 13.36
C TRP A 273 22.04 -5.82 13.50
N PRO A 274 22.26 -4.70 12.79
CA PRO A 274 23.42 -3.84 13.02
C PRO A 274 23.59 -3.37 14.47
N SER A 275 22.50 -3.27 15.25
CA SER A 275 22.57 -2.97 16.68
C SER A 275 23.31 -4.03 17.50
N ASN A 276 23.38 -5.28 17.01
CA ASN A 276 23.92 -6.45 17.70
C ASN A 276 23.31 -6.72 19.09
N THR A 277 22.14 -6.15 19.38
CA THR A 277 21.42 -6.36 20.65
C THR A 277 19.94 -6.57 20.40
N SER A 278 19.35 -7.57 21.04
CA SER A 278 17.92 -7.89 20.93
C SER A 278 17.04 -6.89 21.68
N LYS A 279 17.55 -6.24 22.72
CA LYS A 279 16.89 -5.18 23.49
C LYS A 279 17.88 -4.04 23.74
N ASP A 280 17.45 -2.81 23.50
CA ASP A 280 18.15 -1.59 23.88
C ASP A 280 17.12 -0.59 24.41
N GLY A 281 17.37 -0.03 25.59
CA GLY A 281 16.32 0.64 26.36
C GLY A 281 15.11 -0.29 26.53
N GLU A 282 13.94 0.16 26.09
CA GLU A 282 12.71 -0.66 26.07
C GLU A 282 12.38 -1.24 24.70
N ARG A 283 13.18 -0.95 23.67
CA ARG A 283 12.87 -1.37 22.32
C ARG A 283 13.48 -2.71 22.00
N LEU A 284 12.65 -3.60 21.47
CA LEU A 284 13.05 -4.89 20.93
C LEU A 284 13.51 -4.72 19.48
N ALA A 285 14.60 -5.37 19.09
CA ALA A 285 15.13 -5.26 17.74
C ALA A 285 14.17 -5.84 16.69
N GLN A 286 14.04 -5.15 15.56
CA GLN A 286 13.13 -5.53 14.48
C GLN A 286 13.86 -5.46 13.14
N GLY A 287 13.40 -6.27 12.19
CA GLY A 287 13.96 -6.29 10.85
C GLY A 287 13.03 -7.04 9.91
N SER A 288 12.97 -6.57 8.66
CA SER A 288 12.19 -7.22 7.62
C SER A 288 12.71 -6.88 6.24
N MET A 289 12.69 -7.87 5.35
CA MET A 289 12.98 -7.71 3.93
C MET A 289 11.65 -7.69 3.16
N ARG A 290 11.46 -6.69 2.31
CA ARG A 290 10.18 -6.38 1.63
C ARG A 290 10.27 -6.60 0.11
N GLY A 291 11.43 -6.34 -0.49
CA GLY A 291 11.70 -6.59 -1.91
C GLY A 291 13.10 -7.19 -2.12
N VAL A 292 13.33 -7.74 -3.31
CA VAL A 292 14.59 -8.39 -3.69
C VAL A 292 14.84 -8.25 -5.19
N VAL A 293 16.11 -8.09 -5.56
CA VAL A 293 16.62 -8.22 -6.93
C VAL A 293 18.00 -8.89 -6.88
N GLU A 294 18.32 -9.70 -7.87
CA GLU A 294 19.62 -10.40 -7.97
C GLU A 294 20.50 -9.90 -9.12
N ASP A 295 21.81 -9.94 -8.92
CA ASP A 295 22.84 -9.74 -9.94
C ASP A 295 23.91 -10.83 -9.81
N GLY A 296 23.63 -11.97 -10.45
CA GLY A 296 24.52 -13.13 -10.48
C GLY A 296 24.75 -13.75 -9.09
N SER A 297 25.83 -13.36 -8.42
CA SER A 297 26.19 -13.85 -7.07
C SER A 297 25.96 -12.81 -5.97
N ILE A 298 25.34 -11.69 -6.30
CA ILE A 298 24.92 -10.68 -5.32
C ILE A 298 23.40 -10.65 -5.30
N VAL A 299 22.82 -10.62 -4.12
CA VAL A 299 21.39 -10.35 -3.91
C VAL A 299 21.24 -9.02 -3.18
N TYR A 300 20.35 -8.18 -3.66
CA TYR A 300 19.99 -6.91 -3.05
C TYR A 300 18.58 -7.02 -2.47
N GLY A 301 18.50 -7.32 -1.18
CA GLY A 301 17.27 -7.21 -0.42
C GLY A 301 17.02 -5.76 0.00
N VAL A 302 15.76 -5.35 0.10
CA VAL A 302 15.40 -4.01 0.62
C VAL A 302 14.35 -4.13 1.70
N GLY A 303 14.42 -3.28 2.73
CA GLY A 303 13.44 -3.26 3.81
C GLY A 303 13.82 -2.31 4.93
N TYR A 304 13.80 -2.80 6.17
CA TYR A 304 14.33 -2.06 7.31
C TYR A 304 15.05 -3.00 8.27
N ASN A 305 16.00 -2.44 9.02
CA ASN A 305 16.72 -3.12 10.06
C ASN A 305 16.91 -2.18 11.27
N THR A 306 17.28 -2.74 12.41
CA THR A 306 17.48 -2.01 13.66
C THR A 306 18.96 -1.66 13.89
N TYR A 307 19.21 -0.40 14.24
CA TYR A 307 20.54 0.16 14.50
C TYR A 307 20.72 0.54 15.97
N SER A 308 21.97 0.69 16.40
CA SER A 308 22.35 1.01 17.79
C SER A 308 21.75 2.33 18.31
N ASP A 309 21.90 2.55 19.62
CA ASP A 309 21.39 3.70 20.37
C ASP A 309 19.86 3.73 20.46
N ASP A 310 19.24 2.70 21.05
CA ASP A 310 17.77 2.55 21.25
C ASP A 310 17.04 1.86 20.08
N ASN A 311 17.71 0.89 19.47
CA ASN A 311 17.15 -0.06 18.51
C ASN A 311 16.31 0.58 17.36
N TYR A 312 16.77 1.72 16.82
CA TYR A 312 16.04 2.47 15.79
C TYR A 312 15.83 1.67 14.51
N MET A 313 14.57 1.55 14.08
CA MET A 313 14.15 0.92 12.83
C MET A 313 14.37 1.87 11.66
N ASN A 314 15.34 1.56 10.80
CA ASN A 314 15.73 2.40 9.68
C ASN A 314 15.70 1.63 8.36
N ALA A 315 15.29 2.32 7.29
CA ALA A 315 15.37 1.83 5.93
C ALA A 315 16.78 1.32 5.61
N THR A 316 16.84 0.10 5.07
CA THR A 316 18.10 -0.65 4.89
C THR A 316 18.08 -1.41 3.57
N VAL A 317 19.20 -1.35 2.87
CA VAL A 317 19.53 -2.28 1.78
C VAL A 317 20.40 -3.40 2.36
N PHE A 318 20.00 -4.64 2.12
CA PHE A 318 20.70 -5.86 2.51
C PHE A 318 21.47 -6.39 1.31
N VAL A 319 22.79 -6.37 1.37
CA VAL A 319 23.65 -6.88 0.28
C VAL A 319 24.15 -8.26 0.68
N GLY A 320 23.62 -9.29 0.02
CA GLY A 320 23.99 -10.68 0.23
C GLY A 320 25.00 -11.12 -0.83
N THR A 321 26.13 -11.67 -0.41
CA THR A 321 27.08 -12.34 -1.32
C THR A 321 26.84 -13.84 -1.28
N LEU A 322 26.37 -14.39 -2.40
CA LEU A 322 26.03 -15.80 -2.56
C LEU A 322 27.28 -16.60 -2.95
N PRO A 323 27.64 -17.67 -2.22
CA PRO A 323 28.68 -18.60 -2.67
C PRO A 323 28.30 -19.34 -3.97
N THR A 324 27.01 -19.48 -4.24
CA THR A 324 26.45 -20.09 -5.44
C THR A 324 25.18 -19.34 -5.83
N ALA A 325 25.12 -18.84 -7.07
CA ALA A 325 23.96 -18.12 -7.58
C ALA A 325 22.67 -18.95 -7.42
N GLY A 326 21.58 -18.28 -7.05
CA GLY A 326 20.28 -18.93 -6.80
C GLY A 326 20.18 -19.78 -5.53
N SER A 327 21.18 -19.77 -4.64
CA SER A 327 21.10 -20.46 -3.35
C SER A 327 21.53 -19.58 -2.19
N ILE A 328 20.75 -19.61 -1.12
CA ILE A 328 21.03 -18.81 0.08
C ILE A 328 22.03 -19.50 1.03
N ALA A 329 22.45 -20.72 0.72
CA ALA A 329 23.35 -21.50 1.55
C ALA A 329 24.73 -20.82 1.68
N GLY A 330 25.10 -20.45 2.92
CA GLY A 330 26.37 -19.82 3.22
C GLY A 330 26.48 -18.36 2.78
N VAL A 331 25.36 -17.70 2.45
CA VAL A 331 25.33 -16.25 2.15
C VAL A 331 25.95 -15.44 3.29
N THR A 332 26.65 -14.35 2.93
CA THR A 332 27.13 -13.34 3.87
C THR A 332 26.47 -12.00 3.61
N TRP A 333 26.15 -11.26 4.67
CA TRP A 333 25.37 -10.02 4.58
C TRP A 333 26.15 -8.76 4.96
N GLU A 334 25.92 -7.70 4.20
CA GLU A 334 26.25 -6.31 4.54
C GLU A 334 24.95 -5.49 4.61
N ASN A 335 24.83 -4.60 5.59
CA ASN A 335 23.66 -3.74 5.78
C ASN A 335 24.03 -2.29 5.46
N LYS A 336 23.37 -1.69 4.45
CA LYS A 336 23.53 -0.28 4.08
C LYS A 336 22.33 0.53 4.57
N GLN A 337 22.53 1.36 5.59
CA GLN A 337 21.50 2.27 6.09
C GLN A 337 21.22 3.37 5.07
N VAL A 338 19.95 3.67 4.80
CA VAL A 338 19.59 4.74 3.85
C VAL A 338 19.77 6.11 4.49
N SER A 339 20.71 6.88 3.97
CA SER A 339 20.97 8.24 4.44
C SER A 339 19.81 9.20 4.13
N GLY A 340 19.44 10.05 5.08
CA GLY A 340 18.33 11.00 4.97
C GLY A 340 16.95 10.41 5.29
N ALA A 341 16.85 9.10 5.52
CA ALA A 341 15.61 8.43 5.95
C ALA A 341 15.68 7.94 7.41
N GLN A 342 16.77 8.14 8.13
CA GLN A 342 16.92 7.62 9.49
C GLN A 342 15.91 8.25 10.46
N GLN A 343 15.57 7.51 11.52
CA GLN A 343 14.79 8.05 12.64
C GLN A 343 15.50 9.23 13.29
N ARG A 344 16.80 9.11 13.54
CA ARG A 344 17.65 10.15 14.13
C ARG A 344 18.56 10.76 13.07
N ILE A 345 18.47 12.07 12.90
CA ILE A 345 19.35 12.84 12.01
C ILE A 345 19.84 14.03 12.82
N ASP A 346 21.16 14.22 12.88
CA ASP A 346 21.82 15.31 13.61
C ASP A 346 21.38 15.46 15.08
N GLY A 347 21.00 14.35 15.72
CA GLY A 347 20.55 14.33 17.11
C GLY A 347 19.09 14.69 17.35
N ASP A 348 18.28 14.85 16.30
CA ASP A 348 16.82 15.03 16.36
C ASP A 348 16.09 13.76 15.93
N THR A 349 14.93 13.47 16.53
CA THR A 349 14.05 12.37 16.10
C THR A 349 13.17 12.86 14.96
N VAL A 350 13.75 12.85 13.77
CA VAL A 350 13.16 13.38 12.54
C VAL A 350 12.06 12.47 12.01
N HIS A 351 12.30 11.17 11.99
CA HIS A 351 11.33 10.16 11.59
C HIS A 351 11.04 9.22 12.76
N SER A 352 9.83 8.67 12.81
CA SER A 352 9.45 7.68 13.81
C SER A 352 9.75 6.26 13.37
N ASN A 353 9.76 6.00 12.07
CA ASN A 353 10.29 4.81 11.43
C ASN A 353 10.61 5.11 9.96
N SER A 354 11.43 4.25 9.34
CA SER A 354 11.57 4.22 7.89
C SER A 354 11.83 2.81 7.37
N ARG A 355 11.45 2.59 6.12
CA ARG A 355 11.64 1.31 5.40
C ARG A 355 11.73 1.55 3.90
N LEU A 356 12.43 0.66 3.21
CA LEU A 356 12.18 0.40 1.79
C LEU A 356 11.03 -0.59 1.66
N THR A 357 10.24 -0.46 0.61
CA THR A 357 9.06 -1.32 0.36
C THR A 357 9.25 -2.21 -0.84
N ASP A 358 10.01 -1.76 -1.85
CA ASP A 358 10.19 -2.50 -3.09
C ASP A 358 11.46 -2.10 -3.86
N VAL A 359 11.91 -2.94 -4.79
CA VAL A 359 13.07 -2.73 -5.68
C VAL A 359 12.84 -3.42 -7.02
N ASN A 360 13.34 -2.85 -8.12
CA ASN A 360 13.22 -3.42 -9.45
C ASN A 360 14.57 -3.83 -10.08
N ASP A 361 14.50 -4.34 -11.31
CA ASP A 361 15.64 -4.82 -12.10
C ASP A 361 16.65 -3.73 -12.49
N ASN A 362 16.27 -2.45 -12.39
CA ASN A 362 17.20 -1.33 -12.58
C ASN A 362 17.92 -0.94 -11.27
N PHE A 363 17.75 -1.73 -10.20
CA PHE A 363 18.26 -1.47 -8.87
C PHE A 363 17.71 -0.19 -8.22
N VAL A 364 16.58 0.33 -8.72
CA VAL A 364 15.86 1.45 -8.12
C VAL A 364 14.97 0.91 -7.02
N ALA A 365 15.09 1.44 -5.81
CA ALA A 365 14.22 1.08 -4.70
C ALA A 365 13.34 2.24 -4.27
N ILE A 366 12.15 1.89 -3.77
CA ILE A 366 11.18 2.85 -3.25
C ILE A 366 10.95 2.60 -1.75
N GLY A 367 10.61 3.66 -1.02
CA GLY A 367 10.43 3.58 0.41
C GLY A 367 9.72 4.75 1.04
N GLU A 368 9.58 4.64 2.35
CA GLU A 368 8.76 5.47 3.18
C GLU A 368 9.47 5.84 4.48
N ALA A 369 9.37 7.10 4.89
CA ALA A 369 9.86 7.58 6.17
C ALA A 369 8.75 8.36 6.88
N LYS A 370 8.20 7.78 7.95
CA LYS A 370 7.15 8.42 8.74
C LYS A 370 7.74 9.58 9.52
N ARG A 371 7.29 10.80 9.21
CA ARG A 371 7.68 11.99 9.96
C ARG A 371 7.17 11.87 11.40
N SER A 372 8.05 12.10 12.37
CA SER A 372 7.66 12.18 13.78
C SER A 372 6.67 13.33 13.97
N GLY A 373 5.59 13.11 14.73
CA GLY A 373 4.67 14.21 15.04
C GLY A 373 5.29 15.26 15.98
N GLY A 374 6.40 14.93 16.64
CA GLY A 374 7.25 15.90 17.35
C GLY A 374 8.08 16.80 16.44
N TYR A 375 8.23 16.46 15.15
CA TYR A 375 9.10 17.14 14.20
C TYR A 375 8.37 17.41 12.88
N LEU A 376 7.35 18.28 12.90
CA LEU A 376 6.46 18.50 11.76
C LEU A 376 7.18 19.09 10.53
N MET A 377 6.58 18.86 9.36
CA MET A 377 6.94 19.59 8.14
C MET A 377 6.49 21.05 8.25
N PRO A 378 7.11 22.01 7.53
CA PRO A 378 6.68 23.41 7.55
C PRO A 378 5.21 23.65 7.17
N THR A 379 4.62 22.71 6.43
CA THR A 379 3.18 22.68 6.08
C THR A 379 2.26 22.23 7.23
N GLY A 380 2.82 21.92 8.40
CA GLY A 380 2.09 21.41 9.57
C GLY A 380 1.51 20.02 9.36
N SER A 381 2.23 19.15 8.66
CA SER A 381 1.90 17.73 8.49
C SER A 381 2.97 16.86 9.14
N ALA A 382 2.54 15.66 9.59
CA ALA A 382 3.43 14.57 9.99
C ALA A 382 3.32 13.43 8.96
N PRO A 383 3.73 13.65 7.70
CA PRO A 383 3.44 12.72 6.62
C PRO A 383 4.22 11.42 6.73
N ASN A 384 3.70 10.37 6.11
CA ASN A 384 4.56 9.28 5.64
C ASN A 384 5.24 9.74 4.34
N ARG A 385 6.53 10.10 4.42
CA ARG A 385 7.25 10.72 3.31
C ARG A 385 7.72 9.66 2.34
N LEU A 386 7.37 9.83 1.07
CA LEU A 386 7.77 8.94 -0.02
C LEU A 386 9.17 9.31 -0.49
N PHE A 387 10.05 8.30 -0.59
CA PHE A 387 11.40 8.49 -1.11
C PHE A 387 11.82 7.36 -2.06
N ILE A 388 12.83 7.66 -2.87
CA ILE A 388 13.44 6.77 -3.86
C ILE A 388 14.93 6.64 -3.51
N VAL A 389 15.47 5.44 -3.62
CA VAL A 389 16.92 5.19 -3.65
C VAL A 389 17.26 4.88 -5.10
N ASP A 390 18.07 5.75 -5.70
CA ASP A 390 18.34 5.72 -7.13
C ASP A 390 19.02 4.42 -7.58
N ASN A 391 19.96 3.90 -6.79
CA ASN A 391 20.64 2.65 -7.09
C ASN A 391 21.08 1.93 -5.80
N VAL A 392 20.50 0.77 -5.50
CA VAL A 392 20.83 -0.01 -4.29
C VAL A 392 22.22 -0.67 -4.35
N SER A 393 22.80 -0.82 -5.54
CA SER A 393 24.15 -1.37 -5.71
C SER A 393 25.26 -0.39 -5.33
N ALA A 394 24.96 0.90 -5.26
CA ALA A 394 25.92 1.96 -4.93
C ALA A 394 26.59 1.71 -3.56
N GLU A 395 27.85 2.14 -3.40
CA GLU A 395 28.60 1.98 -2.15
C GLU A 395 27.89 2.64 -0.95
N SER A 396 27.24 3.78 -1.21
CA SER A 396 26.37 4.47 -0.25
C SER A 396 25.03 4.77 -0.88
N VAL A 397 23.96 4.66 -0.08
CA VAL A 397 22.59 4.84 -0.52
C VAL A 397 21.92 5.98 0.25
N SER A 398 21.11 6.79 -0.44
CA SER A 398 20.44 7.96 0.14
C SER A 398 19.02 8.10 -0.36
N ALA A 399 18.14 8.62 0.49
CA ALA A 399 16.75 8.90 0.17
C ALA A 399 16.62 10.19 -0.64
N PHE A 400 16.11 10.07 -1.86
CA PHE A 400 15.62 11.19 -2.67
C PHE A 400 14.12 11.37 -2.44
N TYR A 401 13.70 12.57 -2.01
CA TYR A 401 12.29 12.90 -1.79
C TYR A 401 11.77 13.79 -2.92
N PRO A 402 10.89 13.29 -3.82
CA PRO A 402 10.32 14.08 -4.90
C PRO A 402 9.53 15.28 -4.36
N THR A 403 9.63 16.43 -5.02
CA THR A 403 8.96 17.69 -4.62
C THR A 403 8.42 18.50 -5.80
N THR A 404 8.36 17.90 -6.99
CA THR A 404 7.93 18.52 -8.25
C THR A 404 6.72 17.80 -8.84
N GLY A 405 5.99 18.47 -9.73
CA GLY A 405 4.77 17.91 -10.34
C GLY A 405 3.65 17.79 -9.31
N ILE A 406 3.11 16.58 -9.14
CA ILE A 406 2.09 16.27 -8.12
C ILE A 406 2.68 16.21 -6.70
N PHE A 407 3.99 16.01 -6.56
CA PHE A 407 4.65 15.97 -5.27
C PHE A 407 4.92 17.39 -4.75
N PHE A 408 4.82 17.57 -3.44
CA PHE A 408 5.10 18.84 -2.78
C PHE A 408 5.69 18.62 -1.38
N SER A 409 6.33 19.66 -0.85
CA SER A 409 6.90 19.62 0.49
C SER A 409 5.83 19.32 1.53
N GLY A 410 6.00 18.20 2.24
CA GLY A 410 5.10 17.78 3.31
C GLY A 410 3.90 16.98 2.84
N ALA A 411 3.83 16.59 1.56
CA ALA A 411 2.92 15.55 1.10
C ALA A 411 3.26 14.21 1.78
N GLY A 412 2.23 13.50 2.22
CA GLY A 412 2.30 12.13 2.70
C GLY A 412 1.63 11.15 1.73
N GLY A 413 1.84 9.86 1.96
CA GLY A 413 1.32 8.83 1.08
C GLY A 413 1.70 7.42 1.49
N HIS A 414 1.57 6.49 0.53
CA HIS A 414 2.17 5.16 0.59
C HIS A 414 2.83 4.84 -0.76
N MET A 415 3.95 4.13 -0.73
CA MET A 415 4.54 3.50 -1.91
C MET A 415 3.77 2.21 -2.20
N GLY A 416 3.36 2.05 -3.45
CA GLY A 416 2.86 0.78 -3.98
C GLY A 416 4.03 -0.05 -4.51
N GLY A 417 3.98 -0.41 -5.79
CA GLY A 417 5.05 -1.13 -6.49
C GLY A 417 5.87 -0.28 -7.46
N ILE A 418 6.95 -0.87 -7.95
CA ILE A 418 7.76 -0.37 -9.07
C ILE A 418 8.01 -1.52 -10.06
N ASN A 419 7.78 -1.28 -11.35
CA ASN A 419 8.03 -2.28 -12.40
C ASN A 419 9.43 -2.13 -13.04
N ALA A 420 9.80 -3.03 -13.95
CA ALA A 420 11.09 -3.03 -14.63
C ALA A 420 11.34 -1.79 -15.52
N TYR A 421 10.31 -0.98 -15.79
CA TYR A 421 10.39 0.25 -16.58
C TYR A 421 10.52 1.53 -15.73
N ASN A 422 10.75 1.40 -14.42
CA ASN A 422 10.79 2.48 -13.43
C ASN A 422 9.47 3.24 -13.28
N GLU A 423 8.34 2.60 -13.56
CA GLU A 423 7.03 3.18 -13.30
C GLU A 423 6.66 2.89 -11.84
N ILE A 424 6.74 3.92 -10.99
CA ILE A 424 6.43 3.84 -9.56
C ILE A 424 4.96 4.19 -9.37
N VAL A 425 4.20 3.34 -8.68
CA VAL A 425 2.82 3.64 -8.29
C VAL A 425 2.69 3.79 -6.78
N GLY A 426 1.62 4.44 -6.34
CA GLY A 426 1.35 4.62 -4.91
C GLY A 426 0.15 5.48 -4.63
N GLN A 427 0.07 5.96 -3.39
CA GLN A 427 -0.91 6.91 -2.90
C GLN A 427 -0.21 8.20 -2.46
N LEU A 428 -0.79 9.36 -2.75
CA LEU A 428 -0.25 10.67 -2.38
C LEU A 428 -1.36 11.63 -1.94
N ASP A 429 -1.06 12.50 -0.98
CA ASP A 429 -1.88 13.66 -0.65
C ASP A 429 -2.17 14.49 -1.91
N ALA A 430 -3.45 14.75 -2.17
CA ALA A 430 -3.91 15.59 -3.27
C ALA A 430 -4.20 17.04 -2.86
N GLU A 431 -3.95 17.39 -1.60
CA GLU A 431 -4.12 18.73 -1.05
C GLU A 431 -3.08 19.02 0.05
N ALA A 432 -2.77 20.30 0.26
CA ALA A 432 -1.76 20.75 1.21
C ALA A 432 -2.33 21.38 2.50
N THR A 433 -3.58 21.03 2.85
CA THR A 433 -4.23 21.52 4.07
C THR A 433 -3.43 21.14 5.32
N ARG A 434 -3.45 21.95 6.37
CA ARG A 434 -2.72 21.64 7.61
C ARG A 434 -3.37 20.44 8.31
N GLU A 435 -2.58 19.43 8.67
CA GLU A 435 -3.07 18.23 9.38
C GLU A 435 -2.96 18.38 10.90
N ASP A 436 -2.00 19.16 11.38
CA ASP A 436 -1.84 19.49 12.79
C ASP A 436 -3.03 20.32 13.30
N ASP A 437 -3.75 19.74 14.26
CA ASP A 437 -5.08 20.16 14.74
C ASP A 437 -6.13 20.19 13.61
N GLY A 438 -5.89 19.42 12.54
CA GLY A 438 -6.68 19.37 11.32
C GLY A 438 -7.26 17.98 11.02
N LYS A 439 -7.85 17.85 9.84
CA LYS A 439 -8.34 16.58 9.33
C LYS A 439 -7.26 15.88 8.48
N PRO A 440 -7.33 14.54 8.33
CA PRO A 440 -6.56 13.85 7.31
C PRO A 440 -6.77 14.47 5.93
N ARG A 441 -5.71 14.57 5.13
CA ARG A 441 -5.79 15.06 3.76
C ARG A 441 -6.44 14.04 2.85
N ARG A 442 -7.08 14.55 1.80
CA ARG A 442 -7.57 13.71 0.70
C ARG A 442 -6.39 13.10 -0.05
N LYS A 443 -6.43 11.79 -0.28
CA LYS A 443 -5.39 11.06 -1.02
C LYS A 443 -5.87 10.56 -2.39
N ARG A 444 -4.92 10.36 -3.30
CA ARG A 444 -5.15 9.86 -4.67
C ARG A 444 -4.06 8.88 -5.07
N GLY A 445 -4.41 7.92 -5.93
CA GLY A 445 -3.46 7.05 -6.59
C GLY A 445 -2.59 7.84 -7.57
N PHE A 446 -1.31 7.53 -7.66
CA PHE A 446 -0.38 8.14 -8.61
C PHE A 446 0.42 7.10 -9.40
N ILE A 447 0.97 7.55 -10.52
CA ILE A 447 2.07 6.91 -11.24
C ILE A 447 3.19 7.94 -11.46
N TYR A 448 4.43 7.51 -11.30
CA TYR A 448 5.63 8.31 -11.51
C TYR A 448 6.62 7.54 -12.40
N PRO A 449 6.75 7.88 -13.69
CA PRO A 449 7.79 7.32 -14.56
C PRO A 449 9.16 7.88 -14.17
N TYR A 450 9.83 7.22 -13.21
CA TYR A 450 11.05 7.72 -12.61
C TYR A 450 12.23 7.68 -13.59
N THR A 451 13.05 8.73 -13.54
CA THR A 451 14.24 8.90 -14.37
C THR A 451 15.46 8.71 -13.47
N GLN A 452 16.17 7.60 -13.66
CA GLN A 452 17.32 7.22 -12.83
C GLN A 452 18.55 8.02 -13.26
N ASP A 453 19.26 8.64 -12.33
CA ASP A 453 20.42 9.51 -12.61
C ASP A 453 20.17 10.59 -13.69
N GLY A 454 18.91 11.03 -13.82
CA GLY A 454 18.50 12.00 -14.86
C GLY A 454 18.50 11.43 -16.29
N GLN A 455 18.60 10.10 -16.46
CA GLN A 455 18.42 9.39 -17.72
C GLN A 455 17.12 8.59 -17.75
N LEU A 456 16.47 8.57 -18.92
CA LEU A 456 15.28 7.76 -19.14
C LEU A 456 15.70 6.28 -19.21
N THR A 457 15.02 5.43 -18.44
CA THR A 457 15.20 3.97 -18.50
C THR A 457 14.26 3.30 -19.50
N SER A 458 13.18 3.99 -19.89
CA SER A 458 12.20 3.49 -20.84
C SER A 458 11.59 4.61 -21.67
N ASP A 459 11.30 4.33 -22.94
CA ASP A 459 10.54 5.20 -23.84
C ASP A 459 9.10 5.44 -23.34
N ARG A 460 8.57 4.55 -22.49
CA ARG A 460 7.25 4.69 -21.84
C ARG A 460 7.14 5.99 -21.05
N SER A 461 8.22 6.39 -20.37
CA SER A 461 8.24 7.59 -19.55
C SER A 461 7.79 8.84 -20.32
N THR A 462 8.32 9.04 -21.52
CA THR A 462 7.95 10.21 -22.35
C THR A 462 6.74 9.95 -23.23
N THR A 463 6.66 8.77 -23.85
CA THR A 463 5.60 8.43 -24.82
C THR A 463 4.23 8.38 -24.17
N LEU A 464 4.14 7.82 -22.95
CA LEU A 464 2.87 7.60 -22.25
C LEU A 464 2.59 8.69 -21.23
N PHE A 465 3.62 9.26 -20.59
CA PHE A 465 3.44 10.07 -19.38
C PHE A 465 4.11 11.45 -19.42
N ASP A 466 4.55 11.96 -20.59
CA ASP A 466 5.24 13.26 -20.72
C ASP A 466 6.49 13.41 -19.83
N GLY A 467 7.08 12.32 -19.34
CA GLY A 467 8.23 12.32 -18.45
C GLY A 467 7.96 12.92 -17.06
N LYS A 468 6.71 12.93 -16.60
CA LYS A 468 6.31 13.54 -15.32
C LYS A 468 5.30 12.67 -14.55
N PRO A 469 5.18 12.84 -13.23
CA PRO A 469 4.22 12.09 -12.44
C PRO A 469 2.78 12.59 -12.65
N TRP A 470 1.82 11.67 -12.50
CA TRP A 470 0.39 11.92 -12.68
C TRP A 470 -0.44 11.31 -11.56
N PHE A 471 -1.51 11.99 -11.16
CA PHE A 471 -2.61 11.31 -10.47
C PHE A 471 -3.36 10.43 -11.47
N LEU A 472 -3.66 9.19 -11.07
CA LEU A 472 -4.32 8.20 -11.93
C LEU A 472 -5.71 8.65 -12.37
N ASP A 473 -6.40 9.45 -11.54
CA ASP A 473 -7.67 10.08 -11.90
C ASP A 473 -7.56 10.89 -13.21
N ASN A 474 -6.43 11.53 -13.52
CA ASN A 474 -6.24 12.23 -14.80
C ASN A 474 -6.00 11.27 -15.97
N LEU A 475 -5.50 10.06 -15.70
CA LEU A 475 -5.19 9.08 -16.74
C LEU A 475 -6.40 8.20 -17.09
N THR A 476 -7.50 8.32 -16.33
CA THR A 476 -8.76 7.60 -16.55
C THR A 476 -9.88 8.52 -17.05
N ASN A 477 -9.56 9.74 -17.48
CA ASN A 477 -10.54 10.73 -17.91
C ASN A 477 -10.44 11.02 -19.41
N GLY A 478 -11.59 11.15 -20.06
CA GLY A 478 -11.72 11.38 -21.49
C GLY A 478 -12.01 10.11 -22.31
N GLY A 479 -12.39 10.31 -23.57
CA GLY A 479 -12.61 9.29 -24.59
C GLY A 479 -13.74 8.31 -24.29
N ASP A 480 -13.72 7.16 -24.96
CA ASP A 480 -14.82 6.18 -24.96
C ASP A 480 -15.06 5.57 -23.56
N HIS A 481 -14.05 5.53 -22.70
CA HIS A 481 -14.16 5.02 -21.33
C HIS A 481 -14.48 6.10 -20.28
N SER A 482 -14.56 7.38 -20.66
CA SER A 482 -14.72 8.48 -19.69
C SER A 482 -15.98 8.35 -18.83
N ASP A 483 -17.11 7.99 -19.43
CA ASP A 483 -18.39 7.92 -18.74
C ASP A 483 -18.40 6.78 -17.72
N GLU A 484 -17.85 5.63 -18.10
CA GLU A 484 -17.68 4.46 -17.21
C GLU A 484 -16.65 4.75 -16.11
N ASN A 485 -15.48 5.27 -16.47
CA ASN A 485 -14.42 5.64 -15.53
C ASN A 485 -14.85 6.76 -14.58
N ASN A 486 -15.80 7.61 -14.97
CA ASN A 486 -16.31 8.67 -14.11
C ASN A 486 -17.11 8.14 -12.92
N ALA A 487 -17.40 6.84 -12.83
CA ALA A 487 -17.87 6.21 -11.61
C ALA A 487 -16.78 6.09 -10.53
N PHE A 488 -15.49 6.21 -10.88
CA PHE A 488 -14.38 5.90 -9.98
C PHE A 488 -13.53 7.12 -9.64
N ARG A 489 -13.00 7.14 -8.41
CA ARG A 489 -11.86 7.98 -7.99
C ARG A 489 -10.81 7.08 -7.37
N ILE A 490 -9.65 6.99 -7.99
CA ILE A 490 -8.57 6.10 -7.59
C ILE A 490 -7.89 6.70 -6.36
N ILE A 491 -8.06 6.06 -5.21
CA ILE A 491 -7.53 6.54 -3.94
C ILE A 491 -6.20 5.89 -3.56
N ASN A 492 -5.89 4.73 -4.14
CA ASN A 492 -4.63 4.03 -3.91
C ASN A 492 -4.25 3.20 -5.15
N ALA A 493 -2.96 3.12 -5.44
CA ALA A 493 -2.39 2.19 -6.41
C ALA A 493 -1.31 1.37 -5.70
N THR A 494 -1.55 0.08 -5.57
CA THR A 494 -0.82 -0.79 -4.65
C THR A 494 0.31 -1.56 -5.32
N ASP A 495 0.18 -1.84 -6.62
CA ASP A 495 1.15 -2.64 -7.37
C ASP A 495 1.02 -2.37 -8.88
N ILE A 496 2.07 -2.66 -9.65
CA ILE A 496 2.12 -2.50 -11.10
C ILE A 496 3.01 -3.60 -11.70
N ASN A 497 2.55 -4.23 -12.78
CA ASN A 497 3.36 -5.21 -13.52
C ASN A 497 4.07 -4.59 -14.73
N ASP A 498 4.91 -5.38 -15.39
CA ASP A 498 5.70 -4.95 -16.54
C ASP A 498 4.86 -4.69 -17.79
N ALA A 499 3.67 -5.29 -17.89
CA ALA A 499 2.70 -4.97 -18.93
C ALA A 499 2.04 -3.58 -18.77
N GLY A 500 2.23 -2.92 -17.61
CA GLY A 500 1.65 -1.62 -17.27
C GLY A 500 0.26 -1.70 -16.63
N VAL A 501 -0.20 -2.89 -16.22
CA VAL A 501 -1.48 -3.03 -15.49
C VAL A 501 -1.27 -2.70 -14.02
N ILE A 502 -2.13 -1.85 -13.46
CA ILE A 502 -2.01 -1.35 -12.08
C ILE A 502 -3.09 -1.96 -11.21
N SER A 503 -2.71 -2.50 -10.06
CA SER A 503 -3.63 -2.83 -8.96
C SER A 503 -3.98 -1.57 -8.18
N GLY A 504 -5.25 -1.38 -7.84
CA GLY A 504 -5.69 -0.20 -7.10
C GLY A 504 -6.95 -0.37 -6.27
N THR A 505 -7.28 0.70 -5.56
CA THR A 505 -8.52 0.85 -4.81
C THR A 505 -9.19 2.15 -5.20
N ALA A 506 -10.51 2.11 -5.39
CA ALA A 506 -11.29 3.27 -5.79
C ALA A 506 -12.45 3.54 -4.83
N MET A 507 -12.81 4.83 -4.71
CA MET A 507 -14.17 5.22 -4.33
C MET A 507 -15.02 5.11 -5.59
N MET A 508 -15.99 4.19 -5.59
CA MET A 508 -16.93 3.97 -6.69
C MET A 508 -18.29 4.57 -6.33
N CYS A 509 -18.81 5.40 -7.22
CA CYS A 509 -20.13 5.97 -7.13
C CYS A 509 -21.08 5.25 -8.11
N SER A 510 -22.09 4.57 -7.56
CA SER A 510 -23.03 3.74 -8.32
C SER A 510 -23.79 4.45 -9.44
N GLY A 511 -24.07 5.75 -9.30
CA GLY A 511 -24.70 6.59 -10.33
C GLY A 511 -23.72 7.45 -11.14
N GLY A 512 -22.41 7.30 -10.89
CA GLY A 512 -21.38 8.19 -11.42
C GLY A 512 -21.22 9.46 -10.59
N TYR A 513 -20.05 10.08 -10.70
CA TYR A 513 -19.86 11.43 -10.15
C TYR A 513 -20.53 12.46 -11.06
N LYS A 514 -21.15 13.50 -10.49
CA LYS A 514 -21.95 14.49 -11.27
C LYS A 514 -21.16 15.22 -12.36
N THR A 515 -19.85 15.32 -12.18
CA THR A 515 -18.89 15.91 -13.10
C THR A 515 -17.60 15.10 -13.07
N THR A 516 -16.74 15.30 -14.07
CA THR A 516 -15.42 14.66 -14.11
C THR A 516 -14.43 15.26 -13.11
N SER A 517 -14.76 16.38 -12.45
CA SER A 517 -13.90 17.07 -11.49
C SER A 517 -13.43 16.15 -10.33
N HIS A 518 -12.21 16.39 -9.84
CA HIS A 518 -11.59 15.63 -8.74
C HIS A 518 -12.39 15.67 -7.43
N ASN A 519 -13.11 16.75 -7.17
CA ASN A 519 -13.94 17.01 -5.99
C ASN A 519 -15.45 16.93 -6.26
N SER A 520 -15.86 16.34 -7.38
CA SER A 520 -17.28 16.18 -7.71
C SER A 520 -18.01 15.36 -6.63
N SER A 521 -19.30 15.64 -6.45
CA SER A 521 -20.15 14.84 -5.55
C SER A 521 -20.67 13.59 -6.25
N CYS A 522 -20.77 12.49 -5.52
CA CYS A 522 -21.37 11.24 -6.00
C CYS A 522 -22.89 11.41 -6.23
N ASP A 523 -23.40 10.90 -7.35
CA ASP A 523 -24.82 10.81 -7.66
C ASP A 523 -25.41 9.45 -7.26
N GLY A 524 -25.21 9.04 -6.00
CA GLY A 524 -25.68 7.75 -5.51
C GLY A 524 -25.01 7.33 -4.21
N GLU A 525 -24.84 6.02 -4.05
CA GLU A 525 -24.06 5.42 -2.96
C GLU A 525 -22.58 5.32 -3.38
N GLU A 526 -21.69 5.75 -2.49
CA GLU A 526 -20.24 5.62 -2.64
C GLU A 526 -19.75 4.38 -1.88
N LYS A 527 -18.92 3.55 -2.54
CA LYS A 527 -18.35 2.32 -1.99
C LYS A 527 -16.85 2.28 -2.22
N ILE A 528 -16.15 1.52 -1.38
CA ILE A 528 -14.72 1.25 -1.57
C ILE A 528 -14.57 -0.10 -2.24
N VAL A 529 -14.02 -0.09 -3.44
CA VAL A 529 -13.94 -1.26 -4.32
C VAL A 529 -12.50 -1.51 -4.78
N ALA A 530 -12.19 -2.79 -5.00
CA ALA A 530 -10.96 -3.21 -5.65
C ALA A 530 -11.06 -2.96 -7.15
N VAL A 531 -10.03 -2.37 -7.74
CA VAL A 531 -9.97 -2.11 -9.18
C VAL A 531 -8.62 -2.51 -9.73
N LYS A 532 -8.57 -2.82 -11.03
CA LYS A 532 -7.35 -2.75 -11.81
C LYS A 532 -7.49 -1.71 -12.91
N LEU A 533 -6.40 -1.01 -13.20
CA LEU A 533 -6.34 -0.08 -14.32
C LEU A 533 -5.62 -0.80 -15.47
N VAL A 534 -6.34 -1.00 -16.56
CA VAL A 534 -5.85 -1.70 -17.75
C VAL A 534 -5.48 -0.65 -18.81
N PRO A 535 -4.23 -0.66 -19.33
CA PRO A 535 -3.84 0.24 -20.40
C PRO A 535 -4.76 0.15 -21.62
N ILE A 536 -5.11 1.30 -22.19
CA ILE A 536 -5.85 1.38 -23.44
C ILE A 536 -4.85 1.28 -24.60
N ALA A 537 -5.05 0.28 -25.46
CA ALA A 537 -4.20 0.06 -26.62
C ALA A 537 -4.15 1.30 -27.53
N GLY A 538 -2.95 1.73 -27.89
CA GLY A 538 -2.70 2.90 -28.74
C GLY A 538 -2.76 4.25 -28.03
N ALA A 539 -3.12 4.29 -26.74
CA ALA A 539 -3.16 5.52 -25.97
C ALA A 539 -1.74 6.01 -25.63
N THR A 540 -1.54 7.31 -25.70
CA THR A 540 -0.28 8.01 -25.47
C THR A 540 -0.49 9.24 -24.59
N ALA A 541 0.59 9.94 -24.24
CA ALA A 541 0.49 11.18 -23.46
C ALA A 541 -0.40 12.26 -24.11
N ALA A 542 -0.56 12.22 -25.45
CA ALA A 542 -1.43 13.14 -26.18
C ALA A 542 -2.93 12.96 -25.87
N ASP A 543 -3.31 11.82 -25.31
CA ASP A 543 -4.69 11.42 -25.00
C ASP A 543 -5.06 11.71 -23.53
N ILE A 544 -4.14 12.29 -22.74
CA ILE A 544 -4.39 12.66 -21.34
C ILE A 544 -5.31 13.88 -21.28
N GLU A 545 -6.51 13.71 -20.74
CA GLU A 545 -7.41 14.80 -20.38
C GLU A 545 -7.46 14.99 -18.87
N THR A 546 -6.85 16.06 -18.35
CA THR A 546 -6.83 16.30 -16.91
C THR A 546 -8.21 16.65 -16.36
N ARG A 547 -8.57 16.07 -15.22
CA ARG A 547 -9.77 16.46 -14.47
C ARG A 547 -9.55 17.83 -13.79
N SER A 548 -10.57 18.67 -13.81
CA SER A 548 -10.57 19.96 -13.10
C SER A 548 -10.77 19.78 -11.59
N VAL A 549 -10.58 20.86 -10.85
CA VAL A 549 -11.08 21.00 -9.47
C VAL A 549 -12.11 22.12 -9.51
N GLU A 550 -13.33 21.84 -9.03
CA GLU A 550 -14.36 22.86 -8.91
C GLU A 550 -14.01 23.83 -7.79
N GLU A 551 -13.94 25.12 -8.12
CA GLU A 551 -13.89 26.19 -7.14
C GLU A 551 -15.32 26.51 -6.70
N ASP A 552 -15.67 26.19 -5.46
CA ASP A 552 -16.93 26.69 -4.89
C ASP A 552 -16.86 28.22 -4.83
N SER A 553 -17.64 28.89 -5.67
CA SER A 553 -17.95 30.31 -5.45
C SER A 553 -18.78 30.38 -4.17
N ALA A 554 -18.13 30.57 -3.03
CA ALA A 554 -18.82 30.91 -1.80
C ALA A 554 -19.38 32.35 -1.92
N GLU A 555 -20.43 32.53 -2.71
CA GLU A 555 -21.33 33.65 -2.54
C GLU A 555 -21.96 33.48 -1.16
N ARG A 556 -21.35 34.10 -0.16
CA ARG A 556 -22.04 34.45 1.07
C ARG A 556 -23.16 35.40 0.67
N GLN A 557 -24.32 34.85 0.34
CA GLN A 557 -25.59 35.57 0.38
C GLN A 557 -25.76 36.01 1.84
N GLY A 558 -25.17 37.16 2.16
CA GLY A 558 -25.36 37.84 3.43
C GLY A 558 -26.83 38.21 3.51
N ALA A 559 -27.64 37.31 4.04
CA ALA A 559 -28.97 37.61 4.51
C ALA A 559 -28.82 38.63 5.64
N GLY A 560 -28.88 39.91 5.26
CA GLY A 560 -28.97 41.04 6.16
C GLY A 560 -30.25 40.95 6.97
N LEU A 561 -30.19 40.24 8.10
CA LEU A 561 -31.20 40.30 9.16
C LEU A 561 -30.55 40.54 10.54
N GLY A 562 -29.30 41.01 10.58
CA GLY A 562 -28.56 41.28 11.81
C GLY A 562 -28.79 42.67 12.44
N TRP A 563 -29.43 43.61 11.75
CA TRP A 563 -29.60 44.99 12.26
C TRP A 563 -30.99 45.25 12.89
N LEU A 564 -32.03 44.54 12.46
CA LEU A 564 -33.39 44.68 13.00
C LEU A 564 -33.68 43.76 14.21
N ALA A 565 -32.88 42.71 14.41
CA ALA A 565 -32.97 41.84 15.59
C ALA A 565 -32.25 42.42 16.82
N LEU A 566 -31.26 43.30 16.62
CA LEU A 566 -30.49 43.94 17.70
C LEU A 566 -31.16 45.20 18.28
N THR A 567 -32.24 45.69 17.68
CA THR A 567 -33.04 46.82 18.19
C THR A 567 -34.25 46.39 19.03
N MET A 568 -34.68 45.12 18.98
CA MET A 568 -35.76 44.59 19.83
C MET A 568 -35.30 44.00 21.18
N LEU A 569 -34.01 43.75 21.38
CA LEU A 569 -33.44 43.37 22.68
C LEU A 569 -33.00 44.59 23.54
N GLY A 570 -33.04 45.80 22.99
CA GLY A 570 -32.71 47.05 23.69
C GLY A 570 -33.89 47.80 24.32
N LEU A 571 -35.15 47.40 24.08
CA LEU A 571 -36.34 48.20 24.44
C LEU A 571 -37.30 47.55 25.46
N PHE A 572 -37.02 46.34 25.94
CA PHE A 572 -37.74 45.73 27.08
C PHE A 572 -36.90 45.52 28.34
N GLY A 573 -35.63 45.98 28.32
CA GLY A 573 -34.71 46.01 29.46
C GLY A 573 -34.77 47.29 30.29
N PHE A 574 -35.94 47.93 30.45
CA PHE A 574 -36.11 49.02 31.41
C PHE A 574 -37.46 48.90 32.13
N ARG A 575 -37.45 48.17 33.25
CA ARG A 575 -38.15 48.58 34.48
C ARG A 575 -37.72 47.71 35.67
N ARG A 576 -36.78 48.24 36.45
CA ARG A 576 -36.69 47.97 37.89
C ARG A 576 -37.62 48.96 38.60
N LYS A 577 -38.69 48.45 39.22
CA LYS A 577 -39.08 48.74 40.60
C LYS A 577 -40.03 47.66 41.07
#